data_AF-A0A2A2EZW8-F1
#
_entry.id   AF-A0A2A2EZW8-F1
#
_cell.length_a   1.000
_cell.length_b   1.000
_cell.length_c   1.000
_cell.angle_alpha   90.00
_cell.angle_beta   90.00
_cell.angle_gamma   90.00
#
_symmetry.space_group_name_H-M   'P 1'
#
loop_
_entity.id
_entity.type
_entity.pdbx_description
1 polymer ?
#
loop_
_entity_poly.entity_id
_entity_poly.type
_entity_poly.pdbx_seq_one_letter_code
_entity_poly.pdbx_strand_id
1 'polypeptide(L)'
;MLAWVAAPWLAATALLCLAAVIAQWWRGQRPWSLRYARGEGGWQMAGSESGWRPVTLELGYIGPWLIGLRLDGRPVWLWPDSATPVARRELRRCLLAEQAGGSASRW
;
A
#
# COMPACT_ATOMS: atom_id res chain seq x y z
N MET A 1 16.62 46.17 2.22
CA MET A 1 15.68 45.96 3.35
C MET A 1 14.21 45.73 2.93
N LEU A 2 13.87 45.53 1.64
CA LEU A 2 12.47 45.33 1.18
C LEU A 2 12.02 43.87 1.00
N ALA A 3 12.88 42.87 1.22
CA ALA A 3 12.52 41.45 1.09
C ALA A 3 11.80 40.87 2.34
N TRP A 4 11.70 41.65 3.42
CA TRP A 4 11.19 41.18 4.72
C TRP A 4 9.67 41.18 4.84
N VAL A 5 8.97 41.81 3.90
CA VAL A 5 7.51 41.75 3.77
C VAL A 5 7.15 40.98 2.50
N ALA A 6 7.83 39.86 2.25
CA ALA A 6 7.32 38.84 1.35
C ALA A 6 6.10 38.21 2.03
N ALA A 7 5.00 38.97 2.03
CA ALA A 7 3.62 38.56 2.22
C ALA A 7 3.45 37.35 3.14
N PRO A 8 3.39 37.54 4.48
CA PRO A 8 3.05 36.46 5.41
C PRO A 8 1.76 35.71 5.03
N TRP A 9 0.87 36.37 4.27
CA TRP A 9 -0.32 35.75 3.68
C TRP A 9 -0.01 34.71 2.59
N LEU A 10 1.05 34.90 1.77
CA LEU A 10 1.52 33.91 0.80
C LEU A 10 2.09 32.69 1.51
N ALA A 11 2.85 32.89 2.59
CA ALA A 11 3.34 31.80 3.42
C ALA A 11 2.17 31.04 4.09
N ALA A 12 1.17 31.77 4.61
CA ALA A 12 -0.02 31.18 5.21
C ALA A 12 -0.86 30.37 4.21
N THR A 13 -1.06 30.87 3.00
CA THR A 13 -1.80 30.16 1.94
C THR A 13 -1.03 28.94 1.44
N ALA A 14 0.30 29.05 1.26
CA ALA A 14 1.14 27.92 0.94
C ALA A 14 1.06 26.82 2.01
N LEU A 15 1.11 27.19 3.30
CA LEU A 15 0.92 26.27 4.42
C LEU A 15 -0.46 25.62 4.43
N LEU A 16 -1.53 26.38 4.15
CA LEU A 16 -2.90 25.86 4.05
C LEU A 16 -3.06 24.88 2.90
N CYS A 17 -2.53 25.20 1.71
CA CYS A 17 -2.51 24.30 0.57
C CYS A 17 -1.73 23.02 0.88
N LEU A 18 -0.55 23.16 1.49
CA LEU A 18 0.27 22.03 1.90
C LEU A 18 -0.47 21.14 2.92
N ALA A 19 -1.09 21.74 3.94
CA ALA A 19 -1.88 21.02 4.93
C ALA A 19 -3.09 20.32 4.29
N ALA A 20 -3.75 20.94 3.32
CA ALA A 20 -4.86 20.34 2.59
C ALA A 20 -4.41 19.12 1.76
N VAL A 21 -3.27 19.21 1.07
CA VAL A 21 -2.68 18.08 0.33
C VAL A 21 -2.27 16.95 1.27
N ILE A 22 -1.63 17.27 2.39
CA ILE A 22 -1.26 16.28 3.42
C ILE A 22 -2.52 15.62 3.98
N ALA A 23 -3.55 16.39 4.32
CA ALA A 23 -4.82 15.87 4.84
C ALA A 23 -5.54 14.99 3.81
N GLN A 24 -5.52 15.38 2.52
CA GLN A 24 -6.08 14.57 1.44
C GLN A 24 -5.31 13.27 1.26
N TRP A 25 -3.98 13.33 1.31
CA TRP A 25 -3.12 12.16 1.27
C TRP A 25 -3.39 11.23 2.46
N TRP A 26 -3.49 11.76 3.67
CA TRP A 26 -3.82 11.00 4.88
C TRP A 26 -5.21 10.38 4.81
N ARG A 27 -6.22 11.10 4.30
CA ARG A 27 -7.57 10.54 4.07
C ARG A 27 -7.58 9.46 2.98
N GLY A 28 -6.66 9.55 2.01
CA GLY A 28 -6.44 8.52 0.99
C GLY A 28 -5.70 7.28 1.51
N GLN A 29 -4.90 7.43 2.57
CA GLN A 29 -4.28 6.33 3.30
C GLN A 29 -5.28 5.61 4.22
N ARG A 30 -6.42 5.21 3.67
CA ARG A 30 -7.37 4.37 4.40
C ARG A 30 -6.63 3.09 4.81
N PRO A 31 -6.64 2.72 6.10
CA PRO A 31 -6.01 1.50 6.55
C PRO A 31 -6.75 0.33 5.89
N TRP A 32 -6.02 -0.41 5.07
CA TRP A 32 -6.48 -1.68 4.51
C TRP A 32 -5.58 -2.76 5.07
N SER A 33 -6.18 -3.90 5.38
CA SER A 33 -5.48 -5.07 5.90
C SER A 33 -5.60 -6.20 4.90
N LEU A 34 -4.50 -6.90 4.66
CA LEU A 34 -4.44 -8.07 3.81
C LEU A 34 -4.17 -9.29 4.70
N ARG A 35 -4.95 -10.35 4.54
CA ARG A 35 -4.72 -11.64 5.17
C ARG A 35 -4.78 -12.75 4.14
N TYR A 36 -4.03 -13.81 4.41
CA TYR A 36 -4.15 -15.06 3.68
C TYR A 36 -5.03 -16.02 4.48
N ALA A 37 -6.23 -16.33 3.98
CA ALA A 37 -7.16 -17.23 4.65
C ALA A 37 -6.91 -18.66 4.17
N ARG A 38 -6.07 -19.41 4.90
CA ARG A 38 -5.70 -20.79 4.54
C ARG A 38 -6.89 -21.75 4.43
N GLY A 39 -7.98 -21.49 5.15
CA GLY A 39 -9.21 -22.31 5.13
C GLY A 39 -10.17 -22.02 3.97
N GLU A 40 -10.21 -20.78 3.48
CA GLU A 40 -11.05 -20.37 2.34
C GLU A 40 -10.27 -20.32 1.02
N GLY A 41 -8.96 -20.62 1.07
CA GLY A 41 -8.13 -20.84 -0.10
C GLY A 41 -7.79 -19.57 -0.88
N GLY A 42 -7.63 -18.42 -0.22
CA GLY A 42 -7.34 -17.19 -0.94
C GLY A 42 -6.90 -15.99 -0.12
N TRP A 43 -6.47 -14.96 -0.85
CA TRP A 43 -6.18 -13.66 -0.29
C TRP A 43 -7.47 -12.92 0.03
N GLN A 44 -7.47 -12.23 1.16
CA GLN A 44 -8.59 -11.41 1.58
C GLN A 44 -8.12 -10.03 2.00
N MET A 45 -8.87 -9.02 1.61
CA MET A 45 -8.66 -7.63 2.00
C MET A 45 -9.82 -7.18 2.88
N ALA A 46 -9.52 -6.47 3.97
CA ALA A 46 -10.49 -5.66 4.69
C ALA A 46 -10.09 -4.19 4.57
N GLY A 47 -11.01 -3.34 4.13
CA GLY A 47 -10.90 -1.89 4.31
C GLY A 47 -11.33 -1.48 5.72
N SER A 48 -11.17 -0.20 6.06
CA SER A 48 -11.48 0.30 7.41
C SER A 48 -12.94 0.12 7.84
N GLU A 49 -13.87 0.02 6.90
CA GLU A 49 -15.32 -0.03 7.15
C GLU A 49 -16.02 -1.22 6.48
N SER A 50 -15.28 -2.05 5.75
CA SER A 50 -15.82 -3.18 4.98
C SER A 50 -15.24 -4.48 5.51
N GLY A 51 -16.10 -5.48 5.71
CA GLY A 51 -15.69 -6.84 6.08
C GLY A 51 -14.66 -7.45 5.12
N TRP A 52 -14.06 -8.56 5.55
CA TRP A 52 -13.09 -9.31 4.75
C TRP A 52 -13.72 -9.76 3.43
N ARG A 53 -13.17 -9.31 2.32
CA ARG A 53 -13.56 -9.72 0.97
C ARG A 53 -12.44 -10.52 0.31
N PRO A 54 -12.75 -11.58 -0.44
CA PRO A 54 -11.76 -12.26 -1.27
C PRO A 54 -11.24 -11.29 -2.33
N VAL A 55 -9.94 -11.31 -2.56
CA VAL A 55 -9.26 -10.51 -3.59
C VAL A 55 -8.27 -11.36 -4.34
N THR A 56 -8.11 -11.10 -5.63
CA THR A 56 -7.04 -11.71 -6.41
C THR A 56 -5.78 -10.91 -6.21
N LEU A 57 -4.71 -11.58 -5.82
CA LEU A 57 -3.41 -10.97 -5.63
C LEU A 57 -2.47 -11.42 -6.73
N GLU A 58 -1.84 -10.44 -7.39
CA GLU A 58 -0.79 -10.70 -8.37
C GLU A 58 0.48 -9.96 -7.96
N LEU A 59 1.61 -10.63 -8.15
CA LEU A 59 2.90 -10.03 -7.93
C LEU A 59 3.32 -9.21 -9.14
N GLY A 60 3.42 -7.89 -8.99
CA GLY A 60 3.97 -7.00 -10.02
C GLY A 60 5.48 -6.82 -9.88
N TYR A 61 5.97 -6.66 -8.64
CA TYR A 61 7.37 -6.35 -8.37
C TYR A 61 7.76 -6.68 -6.92
N ILE A 62 8.90 -7.34 -6.72
CA ILE A 62 9.51 -7.50 -5.38
C ILE A 62 10.86 -6.80 -5.39
N GLY A 63 10.94 -5.66 -4.70
CA GLY A 63 12.18 -4.99 -4.36
C GLY A 63 12.63 -5.25 -2.91
N PRO A 64 13.87 -4.85 -2.55
CA PRO A 64 14.38 -4.97 -1.19
C PRO A 64 13.54 -4.18 -0.15
N TRP A 65 13.01 -3.03 -0.57
CA TRP A 65 12.28 -2.08 0.27
C TRP A 65 10.83 -1.83 -0.16
N LEU A 66 10.46 -2.25 -1.36
CA LEU A 66 9.18 -1.91 -1.98
C LEU A 66 8.59 -3.15 -2.64
N ILE A 67 7.34 -3.47 -2.30
CA ILE A 67 6.62 -4.60 -2.91
C ILE A 67 5.46 -4.02 -3.71
N GLY A 68 5.53 -4.16 -5.03
CA GLY A 68 4.46 -3.83 -5.95
C GLY A 68 3.54 -5.03 -6.13
N LEU A 69 2.32 -4.91 -5.63
CA LEU A 69 1.26 -5.91 -5.76
C LEU A 69 0.17 -5.37 -6.69
N ARG A 70 -0.62 -6.25 -7.29
CA ARG A 70 -1.90 -5.88 -7.88
C ARG A 70 -2.99 -6.60 -7.12
N LEU A 71 -3.93 -5.85 -6.58
CA LEU A 71 -5.09 -6.35 -5.85
C LEU A 71 -6.31 -6.09 -6.73
N ASP A 72 -6.96 -7.15 -7.22
CA ASP A 72 -8.06 -7.08 -8.20
C ASP A 72 -7.70 -6.19 -9.41
N GLY A 73 -6.49 -6.38 -9.95
CA GLY A 73 -5.97 -5.61 -11.07
C GLY A 73 -5.51 -4.19 -10.74
N ARG A 74 -5.74 -3.68 -9.51
CA ARG A 74 -5.29 -2.35 -9.07
C ARG A 74 -3.88 -2.41 -8.49
N PRO A 75 -2.93 -1.60 -8.98
CA PRO A 75 -1.57 -1.58 -8.46
C PRO A 75 -1.55 -0.97 -7.05
N VAL A 76 -0.91 -1.67 -6.13
CA VAL A 76 -0.73 -1.30 -4.73
C VAL A 76 0.73 -1.45 -4.37
N TRP A 77 1.28 -0.38 -3.79
CA TRP A 77 2.67 -0.33 -3.35
C TRP A 77 2.73 -0.46 -1.83
N LEU A 78 3.38 -1.51 -1.36
CA LEU A 78 3.65 -1.73 0.05
C LEU A 78 5.02 -1.15 0.39
N TRP A 79 5.00 -0.14 1.26
CA TRP A 79 6.19 0.44 1.85
C TRP A 79 6.74 -0.47 2.95
N PRO A 80 8.04 -0.34 3.28
CA PRO A 80 8.67 -1.20 4.26
C PRO A 80 8.22 -0.89 5.69
N ASP A 81 7.49 0.18 5.97
CA ASP A 81 6.90 0.44 7.29
C ASP A 81 5.45 -0.05 7.42
N SER A 82 4.78 -0.34 6.30
CA SER A 82 3.33 -0.58 6.26
C SER A 82 2.90 -1.90 6.91
N ALA A 83 3.88 -2.75 7.24
CA ALA A 83 3.65 -4.02 7.92
C ALA A 83 4.82 -4.34 8.84
N THR A 84 4.51 -5.03 9.94
CA THR A 84 5.53 -5.56 10.85
C THR A 84 6.54 -6.43 10.07
N PRO A 85 7.82 -6.49 10.50
CA PRO A 85 8.84 -7.30 9.82
C PRO A 85 8.44 -8.77 9.66
N VAL A 86 7.72 -9.32 10.64
CA VAL A 86 7.20 -10.69 10.62
C VAL A 86 6.15 -10.86 9.52
N ALA A 87 5.14 -9.98 9.48
CA ALA A 87 4.09 -10.03 8.45
C ALA A 87 4.68 -9.89 7.04
N ARG A 88 5.73 -9.06 6.88
CA ARG A 88 6.43 -8.90 5.59
C ARG A 88 7.18 -10.16 5.17
N ARG A 89 7.81 -10.85 6.12
CA ARG A 89 8.51 -12.12 5.84
C ARG A 89 7.53 -13.19 5.40
N GLU A 90 6.39 -13.30 6.07
CA GLU A 90 5.32 -14.23 5.70
C GLU A 90 4.71 -13.87 4.33
N LEU A 91 4.42 -12.59 4.09
CA LEU A 91 3.96 -12.11 2.78
C LEU A 91 4.95 -12.50 1.67
N ARG A 92 6.25 -12.24 1.86
CA ARG A 92 7.28 -12.59 0.88
C ARG A 92 7.32 -14.11 0.63
N ARG A 93 7.15 -14.94 1.66
CA ARG A 93 7.09 -16.41 1.51
C ARG A 93 5.88 -16.84 0.68
N CYS A 94 4.70 -16.29 0.96
CA CYS A 94 3.49 -16.59 0.20
C CYS A 94 3.64 -16.19 -1.28
N LEU A 95 4.13 -14.97 -1.55
CA LEU A 95 4.33 -14.47 -2.92
C LEU A 95 5.35 -15.32 -3.69
N LEU A 96 6.46 -15.69 -3.06
CA LEU A 96 7.47 -16.54 -3.69
C LEU A 96 6.93 -17.95 -3.96
N ALA A 97 6.12 -18.50 -3.05
CA ALA A 97 5.47 -19.80 -3.25
C ALA A 97 4.46 -19.76 -4.42
N GLU A 98 3.68 -18.69 -4.56
CA GLU A 98 2.78 -18.49 -5.69
C GLU A 98 3.52 -18.34 -7.02
N GLN A 99 4.64 -17.60 -7.04
CA GLN A 99 5.49 -17.51 -8.22
C GLN A 99 6.12 -18.86 -8.60
N ALA A 100 6.56 -19.64 -7.62
CA ALA A 100 7.11 -20.98 -7.86
C ALA A 100 6.05 -21.94 -8.40
N GLY A 101 4.82 -21.91 -7.84
CA GLY A 101 3.69 -22.71 -8.32
C GLY A 101 3.23 -22.30 -9.73
N GLY A 102 3.18 -21.00 -10.02
CA GLY A 102 2.85 -20.49 -11.35
C GLY A 102 3.94 -20.78 -12.40
N SER A 103 5.21 -20.79 -11.99
CA SER A 103 6.32 -21.18 -12.88
C SER A 103 6.34 -22.68 -13.18
N ALA A 104 5.85 -23.53 -12.28
CA ALA A 104 5.74 -24.97 -12.50
C ALA A 104 4.63 -25.35 -13.50
N SER A 105 3.62 -24.50 -13.67
CA SER A 105 2.52 -24.68 -14.64
C SER A 105 2.88 -24.23 -16.07
N ARG A 106 4.11 -23.78 -16.30
CA ARG A 106 4.54 -23.10 -17.52
C ARG A 106 5.50 -23.91 -18.41
N TRP A 107 5.65 -25.21 -18.15
CA TRP A 107 6.49 -26.15 -18.91
C TRP A 107 5.71 -27.41 -19.28
#